data_AF-A0A916NLX8-F1
#
_entry.id   AF-A0A916NLX8-F1
#
_cell.length_a   1.000
_cell.length_b   1.000
_cell.length_c   1.000
_cell.angle_alpha   90.00
_cell.angle_beta   90.00
_cell.angle_gamma   90.00
#
_symmetry.space_group_name_H-M   'P 1'
#
loop_
_entity.id
_entity.type
_entity.pdbx_description
1 polymer ?
#
loop_
_entity_poly.entity_id
_entity_poly.type
_entity_poly.pdbx_seq_one_letter_code
_entity_poly.pdbx_strand_id
1 'polypeptide(L)'
;MVKRNQIVYRNERYGFTLRFPGWWRNYCVVSRAKLDRETEYEVHFRFKYRGQVYEDILALLIYRMTRKEWIDRGYEESPLGYLAEFDGRIIAYSAPEELPYAFVDSKTGDYNYKKYGAVIELLKRMVNQDVPRIVQTLQAPRKTVTMRSTPFRSRKVVPCRARRKR
;
A
#
# COMPACT_ATOMS: atom_id res chain seq x y z
N MET A 1 25.54 -15.48 -4.49
CA MET A 1 25.27 -15.25 -3.05
C MET A 1 23.78 -15.15 -2.81
N VAL A 2 23.23 -16.02 -1.95
CA VAL A 2 21.79 -16.25 -1.82
C VAL A 2 21.12 -15.08 -1.07
N LYS A 3 20.56 -14.11 -1.81
CA LYS A 3 19.66 -13.06 -1.27
C LYS A 3 18.33 -13.68 -0.83
N ARG A 4 18.28 -14.29 0.36
CA ARG A 4 17.07 -14.92 0.93
C ARG A 4 16.50 -14.24 2.18
N ASN A 5 16.94 -13.03 2.52
CA ASN A 5 16.41 -12.34 3.70
C ASN A 5 15.41 -11.23 3.33
N GLN A 6 14.43 -11.56 2.48
CA GLN A 6 13.32 -10.66 2.13
C GLN A 6 11.98 -11.32 2.43
N ILE A 7 11.03 -10.53 2.90
CA ILE A 7 9.64 -10.92 3.14
C ILE A 7 8.78 -10.25 2.09
N VAL A 8 7.87 -11.00 1.48
CA VAL A 8 6.93 -10.46 0.50
C VAL A 8 5.58 -10.25 1.17
N TYR A 9 5.12 -9.00 1.18
CA TYR A 9 3.73 -8.70 1.46
C TYR A 9 2.95 -8.77 0.15
N ARG A 10 1.84 -9.51 0.15
CA ARG A 10 0.92 -9.62 -0.98
C ARG A 10 -0.47 -9.20 -0.52
N ASN A 11 -1.04 -8.22 -1.20
CA ASN A 11 -2.45 -7.91 -1.06
C ASN A 11 -3.22 -8.60 -2.18
N GLU A 12 -4.06 -9.58 -1.82
CA GLU A 12 -4.82 -10.35 -2.81
C GLU A 12 -5.97 -9.54 -3.42
N ARG A 13 -6.62 -8.69 -2.63
CA ARG A 13 -7.77 -7.88 -3.05
C ARG A 13 -7.43 -6.91 -4.18
N TYR A 14 -6.26 -6.29 -4.11
CA TYR A 14 -5.79 -5.30 -5.08
C TYR A 14 -4.58 -5.78 -5.90
N GLY A 15 -4.15 -7.03 -5.70
CA GLY A 15 -3.15 -7.70 -6.54
C GLY A 15 -1.74 -7.10 -6.51
N PHE A 16 -1.42 -6.19 -5.58
CA PHE A 16 -0.07 -5.63 -5.46
C PHE A 16 0.82 -6.39 -4.48
N THR A 17 2.13 -6.25 -4.65
CA THR A 17 3.13 -6.81 -3.73
C THR A 17 4.19 -5.80 -3.35
N LEU A 18 4.76 -5.97 -2.16
CA LEU A 18 5.93 -5.24 -1.65
C LEU A 18 6.95 -6.20 -1.06
N ARG A 19 8.22 -5.81 -1.11
CA ARG A 19 9.34 -6.58 -0.56
C ARG A 19 9.95 -5.83 0.61
N PHE A 20 9.87 -6.47 1.77
CA PHE A 20 10.42 -6.00 3.03
C PHE A 20 11.74 -6.69 3.34
N PRO A 21 12.67 -6.04 4.07
CA PRO A 21 13.80 -6.71 4.68
C PRO A 21 13.32 -7.80 5.67
N GLY A 22 13.97 -8.96 5.68
CA GLY A 22 13.57 -10.10 6.51
C GLY A 22 13.53 -9.82 8.01
N TRP A 23 14.37 -8.89 8.48
CA TRP A 23 14.44 -8.51 9.88
C TRP A 23 13.23 -7.71 10.36
N TRP A 24 12.44 -7.10 9.47
CA TRP A 24 11.20 -6.40 9.83
C TRP A 24 10.18 -7.32 10.52
N ARG A 25 10.26 -8.65 10.31
CA ARG A 25 9.35 -9.63 10.92
C ARG A 25 9.23 -9.48 12.44
N ASN A 26 10.32 -9.11 13.09
CA ASN A 26 10.39 -9.04 14.56
C ASN A 26 9.88 -7.70 15.10
N TYR A 27 9.74 -6.68 14.25
CA TYR A 27 9.48 -5.30 14.65
C TYR A 27 8.25 -4.70 13.99
N CYS A 28 7.49 -5.48 13.24
CA CYS A 28 6.34 -5.01 12.49
C CYS A 28 5.12 -5.88 12.75
N VAL A 29 3.97 -5.24 12.95
CA VAL A 29 2.64 -5.87 13.00
C VAL A 29 1.79 -5.26 11.90
N VAL A 30 1.06 -6.11 11.17
CA VAL A 30 0.20 -5.66 10.07
C VAL A 30 -1.23 -5.52 10.57
N SER A 31 -1.82 -4.33 10.39
CA SER A 31 -3.25 -4.06 10.62
C SER A 31 -3.91 -3.67 9.30
N ARG A 32 -5.16 -4.08 9.09
CA ARG A 32 -5.96 -3.76 7.89
C ARG A 32 -7.23 -2.98 8.25
N ALA A 33 -7.25 -2.39 9.44
CA ALA A 33 -8.35 -1.53 9.86
C ALA A 33 -8.34 -0.27 8.99
N LYS A 34 -9.51 0.11 8.49
CA LYS A 34 -9.70 1.35 7.73
C LYS A 34 -9.86 2.51 8.73
N LEU A 35 -9.03 3.54 8.63
CA LEU A 35 -9.04 4.72 9.50
C LEU A 35 -9.65 5.95 8.82
N ASP A 36 -9.36 6.17 7.54
CA ASP A 36 -9.89 7.27 6.73
C ASP A 36 -11.20 6.83 6.04
N ARG A 37 -12.16 7.74 5.90
CA ARG A 37 -13.42 7.47 5.18
C ARG A 37 -13.22 7.45 3.66
N GLU A 38 -12.31 8.27 3.14
CA GLU A 38 -12.09 8.47 1.70
C GLU A 38 -11.34 7.30 1.05
N THR A 39 -10.57 6.54 1.83
CA THR A 39 -9.85 5.37 1.35
C THR A 39 -10.80 4.22 1.03
N GLU A 40 -10.51 3.46 -0.01
CA GLU A 40 -11.19 2.18 -0.27
C GLU A 40 -10.63 1.06 0.62
N TYR A 41 -9.32 1.14 0.91
CA TYR A 41 -8.60 0.14 1.69
C TYR A 41 -7.32 0.72 2.28
N GLU A 42 -6.95 0.22 3.46
CA GLU A 42 -5.74 0.58 4.17
C GLU A 42 -5.02 -0.64 4.70
N VAL A 43 -3.68 -0.59 4.67
CA VAL A 43 -2.85 -1.51 5.43
C VAL A 43 -1.76 -0.73 6.15
N HIS A 44 -1.68 -0.96 7.45
CA HIS A 44 -0.77 -0.30 8.37
C HIS A 44 0.29 -1.28 8.85
N PHE A 45 1.54 -0.92 8.67
CA PHE A 45 2.71 -1.63 9.17
C PHE A 45 3.17 -0.94 10.45
N ARG A 46 2.63 -1.39 11.58
CA ARG A 46 2.87 -0.81 12.91
C ARG A 46 4.18 -1.24 13.49
N PHE A 47 4.86 -0.31 14.14
CA PHE A 47 6.10 -0.62 14.84
C PHE A 47 5.83 -1.40 16.12
N LYS A 48 6.61 -2.45 16.34
CA LYS A 48 6.57 -3.25 17.56
C LYS A 48 7.98 -3.34 18.12
N TYR A 49 8.10 -3.08 19.41
CA TYR A 49 9.36 -3.27 20.13
C TYR A 49 9.10 -3.74 21.55
N ARG A 50 9.80 -4.81 21.97
CA ARG A 50 9.69 -5.41 23.32
C ARG A 50 8.24 -5.66 23.79
N GLY A 51 7.38 -6.11 22.87
CA GLY A 51 5.98 -6.43 23.17
C GLY A 51 5.01 -5.25 23.10
N GLN A 52 5.50 -4.02 23.07
CA GLN A 52 4.69 -2.82 22.86
C GLN A 52 4.52 -2.54 21.37
N VAL A 53 3.30 -2.20 20.96
CA VAL A 53 2.97 -1.73 19.61
C VAL A 53 2.83 -0.20 19.68
N TYR A 54 3.51 0.47 18.76
CA TYR A 54 3.51 1.92 18.60
C TYR A 54 2.74 2.28 17.32
N GLU A 55 2.99 3.48 16.82
CA GLU A 55 2.40 4.03 15.60
C GLU A 55 2.92 3.34 14.33
N ASP A 56 2.37 3.75 13.19
CA ASP A 56 2.67 3.20 11.88
C ASP A 56 4.08 3.62 11.43
N ILE A 57 4.85 2.70 10.85
CA ILE A 57 6.11 2.99 10.16
C ILE A 57 5.85 3.28 8.68
N LEU A 58 4.84 2.60 8.15
CA LEU A 58 4.39 2.68 6.77
C LEU A 58 2.91 2.34 6.76
N ALA A 59 2.09 3.17 6.12
CA ALA A 59 0.75 2.79 5.72
C ALA A 59 0.64 2.84 4.20
N LEU A 60 -0.14 1.93 3.63
CA LEU A 60 -0.55 2.01 2.23
C LEU A 60 -2.04 2.27 2.18
N LEU A 61 -2.40 3.24 1.38
CA LEU A 61 -3.75 3.76 1.25
C LEU A 61 -4.16 3.60 -0.20
N ILE A 62 -5.35 3.06 -0.42
CA ILE A 62 -5.91 2.90 -1.77
C ILE A 62 -7.08 3.83 -1.88
N TYR A 63 -7.01 4.76 -2.82
CA TYR A 63 -8.08 5.71 -3.10
C TYR A 63 -8.78 5.34 -4.39
N ARG A 64 -10.11 5.49 -4.41
CA ARG A 64 -10.93 5.30 -5.61
C ARG A 64 -11.05 6.61 -6.38
N MET A 65 -9.96 6.99 -7.03
CA MET A 65 -9.86 8.17 -7.88
C MET A 65 -8.76 7.99 -8.93
N THR A 66 -8.82 8.80 -9.97
CA THR A 66 -7.77 8.93 -11.00
C THR A 66 -6.64 9.83 -10.53
N ARG A 67 -5.50 9.79 -11.24
CA ARG A 67 -4.39 10.71 -10.94
C ARG A 67 -4.75 12.17 -11.15
N LYS A 68 -5.65 12.47 -12.09
CA LYS A 68 -6.14 13.84 -12.30
C LYS A 68 -6.91 14.32 -11.07
N GLU A 69 -7.87 13.53 -10.58
CA GLU A 69 -8.64 13.86 -9.38
C GLU A 69 -7.77 13.98 -8.13
N TRP A 70 -6.72 13.16 -8.02
CA TRP A 70 -5.72 13.27 -6.96
C TRP A 70 -5.08 14.66 -6.91
N ILE A 71 -4.63 15.15 -8.08
CA ILE A 71 -4.02 16.49 -8.21
C ILE A 71 -5.07 17.58 -7.98
N ASP A 72 -6.24 17.48 -8.61
CA ASP A 72 -7.32 18.48 -8.51
C ASP A 72 -7.81 18.66 -7.05
N ARG A 73 -7.67 17.62 -6.22
CA ARG A 73 -8.01 17.64 -4.78
C ARG A 73 -6.85 18.11 -3.88
N GLY A 74 -5.69 18.45 -4.44
CA GLY A 74 -4.54 18.95 -3.69
C GLY A 74 -3.72 17.88 -2.98
N TYR A 75 -3.91 16.60 -3.28
CA TYR A 75 -3.14 15.53 -2.62
C TYR A 75 -1.66 15.49 -3.04
N GLU A 76 -1.25 16.25 -4.06
CA GLU A 76 0.17 16.43 -4.42
C GLU A 76 0.96 17.19 -3.35
N GLU A 77 0.29 18.08 -2.59
CA GLU A 77 0.88 18.84 -1.49
C GLU A 77 0.69 18.14 -0.13
N SER A 78 0.04 16.98 -0.11
CA SER A 78 -0.19 16.18 1.08
C SER A 78 1.09 15.46 1.53
N PRO A 79 1.26 15.11 2.82
CA PRO A 79 2.31 14.19 3.27
C PRO A 79 2.18 12.77 2.69
N LEU A 80 1.12 12.48 1.92
CA LEU A 80 0.94 11.23 1.22
C LEU A 80 1.83 11.14 -0.02
N GLY A 81 2.68 10.13 -0.07
CA GLY A 81 3.46 9.79 -1.26
C GLY A 81 2.63 9.02 -2.28
N TYR A 82 2.53 9.52 -3.50
CA TYR A 82 1.96 8.78 -4.63
C TYR A 82 2.87 7.60 -5.03
N LEU A 83 2.31 6.40 -5.23
CA LEU A 83 3.05 5.23 -5.72
C LEU A 83 2.66 4.80 -7.12
N ALA A 84 1.37 4.61 -7.37
CA ALA A 84 0.90 4.04 -8.64
C ALA A 84 -0.58 4.35 -8.88
N GLU A 85 -0.96 4.34 -10.16
CA GLU A 85 -2.34 4.36 -10.62
C GLU A 85 -2.67 3.04 -11.32
N PHE A 86 -3.82 2.45 -11.00
CA PHE A 86 -4.32 1.24 -11.64
C PHE A 86 -5.85 1.19 -11.58
N ASP A 87 -6.51 0.86 -12.69
CA ASP A 87 -7.97 0.66 -12.75
C ASP A 87 -8.80 1.76 -12.04
N GLY A 88 -8.46 3.03 -12.28
CA GLY A 88 -9.13 4.18 -11.66
C GLY A 88 -8.93 4.29 -10.14
N ARG A 89 -7.81 3.76 -9.63
CA ARG A 89 -7.40 3.84 -8.24
C ARG A 89 -5.97 4.31 -8.11
N ILE A 90 -5.70 4.99 -6.99
CA ILE A 90 -4.36 5.40 -6.59
C ILE A 90 -3.91 4.52 -5.42
N ILE A 91 -2.67 4.03 -5.48
CA ILE A 91 -1.93 3.54 -4.32
C ILE A 91 -1.07 4.70 -3.85
N ALA A 92 -1.30 5.13 -2.61
CA ALA A 92 -0.48 6.07 -1.89
C ALA A 92 0.15 5.41 -0.67
N TYR A 93 1.17 6.04 -0.11
CA TYR A 93 1.74 5.65 1.17
C TYR A 93 1.89 6.84 2.09
N SER A 94 1.88 6.58 3.39
CA SER A 94 2.35 7.51 4.40
C SER A 94 3.40 6.85 5.27
N ALA A 95 4.31 7.66 5.79
CA ALA A 95 5.29 7.28 6.78
C ALA A 95 5.31 8.38 7.85
N PRO A 96 5.68 8.06 9.10
CA PRO A 96 5.68 9.05 10.16
C PRO A 96 6.79 10.09 9.92
N GLU A 97 6.44 11.36 10.06
CA GLU A 97 7.40 12.47 10.02
C GLU A 97 8.03 12.72 11.39
N GLU A 98 7.31 12.38 12.45
CA GLU A 98 7.72 12.55 13.84
C GLU A 98 7.89 11.20 14.56
N LEU A 99 8.58 11.23 15.70
CA LEU A 99 8.70 10.05 16.56
C LEU A 99 7.40 9.87 17.35
N PRO A 100 7.04 8.62 17.72
CA PRO A 100 5.84 8.37 18.52
C PRO A 100 5.80 9.20 19.80
N TYR A 101 4.63 9.75 20.12
CA TYR A 101 4.45 10.57 21.33
C TYR A 101 4.79 9.80 22.62
N ALA A 102 4.68 8.47 22.59
CA ALA A 102 5.11 7.58 23.66
C ALA A 102 6.60 7.73 24.07
N PHE A 103 7.42 8.35 23.22
CA PHE A 103 8.83 8.62 23.48
C PHE A 103 9.10 10.00 24.10
N VAL A 104 8.08 10.85 24.21
CA VAL A 104 8.19 12.18 24.82
C VAL A 104 8.27 12.06 26.35
N ASP A 105 9.17 12.84 26.95
CA ASP A 105 9.25 13.02 28.39
C ASP A 105 8.18 14.04 28.82
N SER A 106 7.25 13.62 29.69
CA SER A 106 6.16 14.48 30.14
C SER A 106 6.62 15.69 30.94
N LYS A 107 7.86 15.70 31.46
CA LYS A 107 8.39 16.82 32.24
C LYS A 107 9.02 17.89 31.38
N THR A 108 9.74 17.51 30.33
CA THR A 108 10.46 18.47 29.47
C THR A 108 9.70 18.78 28.18
N GLY A 109 8.77 17.92 27.77
CA GLY A 109 8.12 18.02 26.45
C GLY A 109 9.01 17.54 25.30
N ASP A 110 10.26 17.13 25.58
CA ASP A 110 11.22 16.64 24.59
C ASP A 110 11.27 15.11 24.55
N TYR A 111 11.80 14.55 23.46
CA TYR A 111 12.02 13.10 23.36
C TYR A 111 13.06 12.59 24.36
N ASN A 112 12.71 11.52 25.08
CA ASN A 112 13.60 10.88 26.05
C ASN A 112 14.57 9.90 25.38
N TYR A 113 15.64 10.46 24.78
CA TYR A 113 16.69 9.67 24.13
C TYR A 113 17.48 8.77 25.09
N LYS A 114 17.56 9.10 26.39
CA LYS A 114 18.23 8.25 27.38
C LYS A 114 17.49 6.93 27.58
N LYS A 115 16.15 6.97 27.61
CA LYS A 115 15.29 5.79 27.78
C LYS A 115 15.04 5.06 26.45
N TYR A 116 14.83 5.81 25.37
CA TYR A 116 14.34 5.27 24.10
C TYR A 116 15.38 5.31 22.97
N GLY A 117 16.64 5.66 23.23
CA GLY A 117 17.66 5.85 22.18
C GLY A 117 17.75 4.69 21.19
N ALA A 118 17.93 3.46 21.67
CA ALA A 118 18.05 2.28 20.80
C ALA A 118 16.79 2.00 19.96
N VAL A 119 15.59 2.22 20.53
CA VAL A 119 14.33 2.00 19.82
C VAL A 119 14.05 3.13 18.81
N ILE A 120 14.43 4.36 19.13
CA ILE A 120 14.37 5.51 18.24
C ILE A 120 15.32 5.31 17.04
N GLU A 121 16.55 4.86 17.27
CA GLU A 121 17.50 4.59 16.18
C GLU A 121 17.00 3.49 15.24
N LEU A 122 16.43 2.42 15.80
CA LEU A 122 15.80 1.36 15.02
C LEU A 122 14.65 1.90 14.17
N LEU A 123 13.74 2.69 14.77
CA LEU A 123 12.62 3.28 14.06
C LEU A 123 13.09 4.24 12.96
N LYS A 124 14.05 5.13 13.25
CA LYS A 124 14.66 6.03 12.27
C LYS A 124 15.26 5.26 11.09
N ARG A 125 15.92 4.13 11.34
CA ARG A 125 16.43 3.27 10.27
C ARG A 125 15.30 2.68 9.42
N MET A 126 14.26 2.14 10.06
CA MET A 126 13.11 1.58 9.35
C MET A 126 12.43 2.63 8.46
N VAL A 127 12.16 3.82 9.00
CA VAL A 127 11.48 4.90 8.27
C VAL A 127 12.40 5.52 7.21
N ASN A 128 13.59 5.99 7.57
CA ASN A 128 14.39 6.82 6.66
C ASN A 128 15.20 6.03 5.65
N GLN A 129 15.58 4.78 5.96
CA GLN A 129 16.42 3.97 5.07
C GLN A 129 15.62 2.90 4.33
N ASP A 130 14.72 2.21 5.03
CA ASP A 130 14.05 1.05 4.45
C ASP A 130 12.75 1.39 3.74
N VAL A 131 11.88 2.26 4.30
CA VAL A 131 10.61 2.61 3.67
C VAL A 131 10.79 3.09 2.22
N PRO A 132 11.69 4.04 1.90
CA PRO A 132 11.93 4.45 0.52
C PRO A 132 12.30 3.29 -0.41
N ARG A 133 13.07 2.32 0.08
CA ARG A 133 13.47 1.13 -0.70
C ARG A 133 12.33 0.14 -0.84
N ILE A 134 11.50 -0.02 0.20
CA ILE A 134 10.33 -0.90 0.18
C ILE A 134 9.33 -0.38 -0.83
N VAL A 135 8.97 0.91 -0.79
CA VAL A 135 7.96 1.46 -1.69
C VAL A 135 8.38 1.37 -3.17
N GLN A 136 9.67 1.49 -3.46
CA GLN A 136 10.23 1.26 -4.80
C GLN A 136 10.07 -0.20 -5.30
N THR A 137 9.84 -1.16 -4.40
CA THR A 137 9.60 -2.56 -4.78
C THR A 137 8.14 -2.84 -5.12
N LEU A 138 7.27 -1.82 -5.08
CA LEU A 138 5.86 -1.97 -5.41
C LEU A 138 5.73 -2.57 -6.81
N GLN A 139 5.11 -3.74 -6.86
CA GLN A 139 4.62 -4.30 -8.10
C GLN A 139 3.12 -4.09 -8.11
N ALA A 140 2.69 -3.11 -8.92
CA ALA A 140 1.28 -2.86 -9.17
C ALA A 140 0.63 -4.11 -9.78
N PRO A 141 -0.68 -4.31 -9.58
CA PRO A 141 -1.40 -5.38 -10.25
C PRO A 141 -1.15 -5.26 -11.77
N ARG A 142 -0.63 -6.32 -12.38
CA ARG A 142 -0.68 -6.45 -13.85
C ARG A 142 -2.12 -6.24 -14.23
N LYS A 143 -2.40 -5.37 -15.22
CA LYS A 143 -3.75 -5.21 -15.82
C LYS A 143 -4.37 -6.59 -15.84
N THR A 144 -5.34 -6.84 -14.95
CA THR A 144 -6.10 -8.09 -15.02
C THR A 144 -6.62 -8.04 -16.43
N VAL A 145 -6.21 -8.99 -17.27
CA VAL A 145 -6.84 -9.16 -18.57
C VAL A 145 -8.28 -9.42 -18.18
N THR A 146 -9.08 -8.36 -18.20
CA THR A 146 -10.51 -8.49 -18.23
C THR A 146 -10.68 -9.27 -19.52
N MET A 147 -10.93 -10.58 -19.40
CA MET A 147 -11.61 -11.28 -20.47
C MET A 147 -12.95 -10.54 -20.57
N ARG A 148 -12.96 -9.41 -21.29
CA ARG A 148 -14.11 -9.04 -22.08
C ARG A 148 -14.26 -10.24 -22.97
N SER A 149 -15.11 -11.18 -22.56
CA SER A 149 -15.62 -12.20 -23.43
C SER A 149 -16.19 -11.43 -24.61
N THR A 150 -15.41 -11.26 -25.66
CA THR A 150 -15.91 -10.79 -26.94
C THR A 150 -16.96 -11.83 -27.27
N PRO A 151 -18.27 -11.52 -27.25
CA PRO A 151 -19.23 -12.50 -27.68
C PRO A 151 -18.80 -12.88 -29.10
N PHE A 152 -18.70 -14.18 -29.37
CA PHE A 152 -18.52 -14.64 -30.73
C PHE A 152 -19.64 -13.99 -31.55
N ARG A 153 -19.32 -12.97 -32.35
CA ARG A 153 -20.24 -12.48 -33.37
C ARG A 153 -20.43 -13.68 -34.27
N SER A 154 -21.59 -14.33 -34.16
CA SER A 154 -22.02 -15.37 -35.07
C SER A 154 -21.92 -14.78 -36.49
N ARG A 155 -20.86 -15.17 -37.21
CA ARG A 155 -20.71 -14.82 -38.62
C ARG A 155 -21.86 -15.51 -39.33
N LYS A 156 -22.81 -14.69 -39.81
CA LYS A 156 -23.82 -15.02 -40.82
C LYS A 156 -24.73 -16.21 -40.45
N VAL A 157 -25.82 -15.91 -39.75
CA VAL A 157 -27.05 -16.69 -39.95
C VAL A 157 -27.54 -16.35 -41.36
N VAL A 158 -27.30 -17.26 -42.31
CA VAL A 158 -27.87 -17.17 -43.65
C VAL A 158 -29.38 -17.38 -43.52
N PRO A 159 -30.24 -16.46 -43.99
CA PRO A 159 -31.68 -16.70 -43.95
C PRO A 159 -32.00 -17.82 -44.94
N CYS A 160 -32.33 -19.01 -44.43
CA CYS A 160 -32.93 -20.05 -45.25
C CYS A 160 -34.29 -19.54 -45.72
N ARG A 161 -34.35 -19.10 -46.99
CA ARG A 161 -35.62 -18.87 -47.68
C ARG A 161 -36.37 -20.20 -47.75
N ALA A 162 -37.37 -20.38 -46.91
CA ALA A 162 -38.35 -21.44 -47.04
C ALA A 162 -39.06 -21.26 -48.39
N ARG A 163 -38.77 -22.13 -49.36
CA ARG A 163 -39.54 -22.25 -50.59
C ARG A 163 -40.95 -22.73 -50.22
N ARG A 164 -41.96 -21.88 -50.42
CA ARG A 164 -43.37 -22.28 -50.51
C ARG A 164 -43.49 -23.31 -51.65
N LYS A 165 -43.92 -24.53 -51.33
CA LYS A 165 -44.47 -25.46 -52.33
C LYS A 165 -45.94 -25.09 -52.56
N ARG A 166 -46.30 -25.01 -53.84
CA ARG A 166 -47.68 -24.99 -54.34
C ARG A 166 -48.34 -26.33 -54.06
#